data_AF-A0A1G9YKQ6-F1
#
_entry.id   AF-A0A1G9YKQ6-F1
#
_cell.length_a   1.000
_cell.length_b   1.000
_cell.length_c   1.000
_cell.angle_alpha   90.00
_cell.angle_beta   90.00
_cell.angle_gamma   90.00
#
_symmetry.space_group_name_H-M   'P 1'
#
loop_
_entity.id
_entity.type
_entity.pdbx_description
1 polymer ?
#
loop_
_entity_poly.entity_id
_entity_poly.type
_entity_poly.pdbx_seq_one_letter_code
_entity_poly.pdbx_strand_id
1 'polypeptide(L)'
;MTIIAKRKEKGLKISFTTFDLIYFIQVKRIASGLSQEELSFLIGRGHSFIEEREAFKSNKELWLGDVSVMSKIFDCRPAEFFRSVKGKVNEIRLLSRQMIKGDYIQYEVFGLREDNSIELLYMINEEDPLKKYTEHEQSVLLKLSQTEVAGLLSERYFEGVERSPFEIFRECRKRGGLLIKADFVAQVLNNYLIGPGPQVLRKYKHKDRGFVYQGL
;
A
#
# COMPACT_ATOMS: atom_id res chain seq x y z
N MET A 1 -33.34 -32.55 1.40
CA MET A 1 -32.90 -31.87 0.16
C MET A 1 -32.64 -30.42 0.51
N THR A 2 -31.40 -30.05 0.83
CA THR A 2 -31.05 -28.70 1.25
C THR A 2 -30.74 -27.89 -0.01
N ILE A 3 -31.68 -27.04 -0.42
CA ILE A 3 -31.49 -26.11 -1.53
C ILE A 3 -30.55 -25.02 -1.01
N ILE A 4 -29.24 -25.23 -1.18
CA ILE A 4 -28.26 -24.16 -1.05
C ILE A 4 -28.51 -23.25 -2.26
N ALA A 5 -29.27 -22.18 -2.05
CA ALA A 5 -29.35 -21.10 -3.02
C ALA A 5 -27.92 -20.65 -3.32
N LYS A 6 -27.39 -21.01 -4.50
CA LYS A 6 -26.14 -20.47 -5.03
C LYS A 6 -26.31 -18.96 -5.07
N ARG A 7 -25.87 -18.27 -4.02
CA ARG A 7 -25.77 -16.82 -3.98
C ARG A 7 -24.85 -16.49 -5.14
N LYS A 8 -25.40 -15.99 -6.26
CA LYS A 8 -24.59 -15.56 -7.40
C LYS A 8 -23.60 -14.54 -6.85
N GLU A 9 -22.33 -14.91 -6.77
CA GLU A 9 -21.28 -13.98 -6.37
C GLU A 9 -21.31 -12.83 -7.37
N LYS A 10 -21.77 -11.67 -6.92
CA LYS A 10 -21.79 -10.47 -7.75
C LYS A 10 -20.36 -9.95 -7.78
N GLY A 11 -19.59 -10.36 -8.78
CA GLY A 11 -18.25 -9.84 -9.00
C GLY A 11 -18.23 -8.32 -9.13
N LEU A 12 -17.12 -7.68 -8.76
CA LEU A 12 -16.94 -6.24 -8.88
C LEU A 12 -16.80 -5.88 -10.36
N LYS A 13 -17.61 -4.95 -10.84
CA LYS A 13 -17.47 -4.39 -12.19
C LYS A 13 -16.44 -3.26 -12.19
N ILE A 14 -15.41 -3.38 -13.02
CA ILE A 14 -14.30 -2.42 -13.09
C ILE A 14 -13.81 -2.28 -14.53
N SER A 15 -13.17 -1.16 -14.88
CA SER A 15 -12.55 -1.03 -16.20
C SER A 15 -11.27 -1.87 -16.31
N PHE A 16 -10.92 -2.31 -17.52
CA PHE A 16 -9.64 -2.99 -17.75
C PHE A 16 -8.45 -2.11 -17.40
N THR A 17 -8.53 -0.80 -17.65
CA THR A 17 -7.46 0.14 -17.29
C THR A 17 -7.22 0.15 -15.79
N THR A 18 -8.29 0.18 -14.97
CA THR A 18 -8.14 0.15 -13.51
C THR A 18 -7.68 -1.23 -13.03
N PHE A 19 -8.14 -2.31 -13.65
CA PHE A 19 -7.62 -3.66 -13.38
C PHE A 19 -6.12 -3.77 -13.65
N ASP A 20 -5.65 -3.38 -14.83
CA ASP A 20 -4.23 -3.42 -15.21
C ASP A 20 -3.38 -2.53 -14.29
N LEU A 21 -3.91 -1.37 -13.89
CA LEU A 21 -3.27 -0.46 -12.93
C LEU A 21 -3.08 -1.13 -11.56
N ILE A 22 -4.15 -1.73 -11.01
CA ILE A 22 -4.09 -2.43 -9.71
C ILE A 22 -3.13 -3.61 -9.79
N TYR A 23 -3.20 -4.41 -10.85
CA TYR A 23 -2.27 -5.52 -11.08
C TYR A 23 -0.82 -5.04 -11.14
N PHE A 24 -0.53 -3.97 -11.89
CA PHE A 24 0.82 -3.40 -11.98
C PHE A 24 1.33 -2.92 -10.62
N ILE A 25 0.48 -2.23 -9.85
CA ILE A 25 0.81 -1.79 -8.49
C ILE A 25 1.14 -2.98 -7.59
N GLN A 26 0.31 -4.03 -7.61
CA GLN A 26 0.54 -5.23 -6.81
C GLN A 26 1.88 -5.88 -7.16
N VAL A 27 2.18 -6.06 -8.44
CA VAL A 27 3.46 -6.63 -8.90
C VAL A 27 4.65 -5.78 -8.47
N LYS A 28 4.60 -4.45 -8.67
CA LYS A 28 5.68 -3.54 -8.28
C LYS A 28 5.88 -3.47 -6.78
N ARG A 29 4.78 -3.47 -6.01
CA ARG A 29 4.79 -3.48 -4.55
C ARG A 29 5.47 -4.74 -4.01
N ILE A 30 5.06 -5.91 -4.47
CA ILE A 30 5.62 -7.20 -4.07
C ILE A 30 7.11 -7.28 -4.45
N ALA A 31 7.47 -6.88 -5.68
CA ALA A 31 8.87 -6.83 -6.12
C ALA A 31 9.73 -5.86 -5.30
N SER A 32 9.12 -4.82 -4.71
CA SER A 32 9.80 -3.87 -3.82
C SER A 32 9.86 -4.35 -2.36
N GLY A 33 9.29 -5.53 -2.06
CA GLY A 33 9.22 -6.08 -0.70
C GLY A 33 8.38 -5.22 0.26
N LEU A 34 7.40 -4.47 -0.25
CA LEU A 34 6.52 -3.62 0.54
C LEU A 34 5.21 -4.37 0.82
N SER A 35 4.72 -4.33 2.06
CA SER A 35 3.35 -4.75 2.36
C SER A 35 2.32 -3.76 1.81
N GLN A 36 1.06 -4.18 1.75
CA GLN A 36 -0.05 -3.30 1.37
C GLN A 36 -0.16 -2.09 2.34
N GLU A 37 0.09 -2.31 3.62
CA GLU A 37 0.05 -1.28 4.67
C GLU A 37 1.22 -0.30 4.54
N GLU A 38 2.43 -0.80 4.26
CA GLU A 38 3.62 0.00 4.02
C GLU A 38 3.40 0.94 2.84
N LEU A 39 2.88 0.42 1.72
CA LEU A 39 2.60 1.24 0.55
C LEU A 39 1.52 2.28 0.86
N SER A 40 0.41 1.90 1.52
CA SER A 40 -0.65 2.82 1.95
C SER A 40 -0.09 3.97 2.80
N PHE A 41 0.79 3.66 3.75
CA PHE A 41 1.48 4.65 4.58
C PHE A 41 2.32 5.59 3.73
N LEU A 42 3.21 5.07 2.87
CA LEU A 42 4.13 5.88 2.08
C LEU A 42 3.41 6.87 1.16
N ILE A 43 2.27 6.49 0.59
CA ILE A 43 1.44 7.39 -0.24
C ILE A 43 0.52 8.32 0.57
N GLY A 44 0.59 8.30 1.90
CA GLY A 44 -0.23 9.17 2.75
C GLY A 44 -1.71 8.78 2.79
N ARG A 45 -2.04 7.50 2.61
CA ARG A 45 -3.43 7.02 2.67
C ARG A 45 -3.70 6.23 3.95
N GLY A 46 -4.97 5.88 4.16
CA GLY A 46 -5.39 5.06 5.30
C GLY A 46 -4.81 3.65 5.20
N HIS A 47 -4.66 2.97 6.33
CA HIS A 47 -4.00 1.67 6.45
C HIS A 47 -4.50 0.60 5.45
N SER A 48 -5.82 0.47 5.28
CA SER A 48 -6.45 -0.49 4.36
C SER A 48 -6.53 -0.04 2.90
N PHE A 49 -5.94 1.11 2.53
CA PHE A 49 -6.19 1.73 1.24
C PHE A 49 -5.77 0.80 0.09
N ILE A 50 -4.53 0.32 0.07
CA ILE A 50 -4.03 -0.59 -0.98
C ILE A 50 -4.71 -1.96 -0.89
N GLU A 51 -4.92 -2.49 0.31
CA GLU A 51 -5.61 -3.77 0.54
C GLU A 51 -7.00 -3.78 -0.13
N GLU A 52 -7.79 -2.73 0.05
CA GLU A 52 -9.12 -2.61 -0.56
C GLU A 52 -9.09 -2.61 -2.10
N ARG A 53 -8.03 -2.06 -2.72
CA ARG A 53 -7.88 -2.00 -4.18
C ARG A 53 -7.39 -3.33 -4.72
N GLU A 54 -6.34 -3.89 -4.14
CA GLU A 54 -5.80 -5.20 -4.56
C GLU A 54 -6.79 -6.35 -4.29
N ALA A 55 -7.65 -6.21 -3.29
CA ALA A 55 -8.74 -7.15 -3.05
C ALA A 55 -9.97 -6.90 -3.95
N PHE A 56 -9.95 -5.91 -4.85
CA PHE A 56 -11.09 -5.57 -5.71
C PHE A 56 -12.42 -5.42 -4.93
N LYS A 57 -12.35 -4.87 -3.70
CA LYS A 57 -13.53 -4.65 -2.83
C LYS A 57 -14.30 -3.38 -3.21
N SER A 58 -13.66 -2.44 -3.90
CA SER A 58 -14.28 -1.19 -4.35
C SER A 58 -13.74 -0.75 -5.71
N ASN A 59 -14.57 -0.04 -6.47
CA ASN A 59 -14.18 0.61 -7.72
C ASN A 59 -13.62 2.03 -7.49
N LYS A 60 -13.14 2.34 -6.28
CA LYS A 60 -12.61 3.67 -5.97
C LYS A 60 -11.32 3.90 -6.76
N GLU A 61 -11.31 4.96 -7.55
CA GLU A 61 -10.17 5.33 -8.38
C GLU A 61 -8.93 5.68 -7.55
N LEU A 62 -7.76 5.34 -8.09
CA LEU A 62 -6.46 5.83 -7.64
C LEU A 62 -6.25 7.24 -8.19
N TRP A 63 -5.81 8.16 -7.34
CA TRP A 63 -5.66 9.55 -7.77
C TRP A 63 -4.30 9.71 -8.48
N LEU A 64 -4.20 10.64 -9.43
CA LEU A 64 -2.93 10.92 -10.11
C LEU A 64 -1.80 11.28 -9.14
N GLY A 65 -2.14 11.91 -8.00
CA GLY A 65 -1.20 12.16 -6.91
C GLY A 65 -0.61 10.88 -6.31
N ASP A 66 -1.43 9.83 -6.14
CA ASP A 66 -0.98 8.53 -5.64
C ASP A 66 0.00 7.89 -6.63
N VAL A 67 -0.33 7.90 -7.92
CA VAL A 67 0.53 7.37 -9.00
C VAL A 67 1.86 8.12 -9.06
N SER A 68 1.84 9.44 -8.90
CA SER A 68 3.06 10.26 -8.87
C SER A 68 3.99 9.86 -7.72
N VAL A 69 3.46 9.65 -6.51
CA VAL A 69 4.26 9.19 -5.36
C VAL A 69 4.74 7.76 -5.56
N MET A 70 3.86 6.85 -6.02
CA MET A 70 4.23 5.45 -6.31
C MET A 70 5.34 5.34 -7.35
N SER A 71 5.33 6.20 -8.38
CA SER A 71 6.40 6.21 -9.39
C SER A 71 7.78 6.48 -8.79
N LYS A 72 7.85 7.32 -7.75
CA LYS A 72 9.08 7.59 -6.99
C LYS A 72 9.45 6.45 -6.05
N ILE A 73 8.46 5.77 -5.46
CA ILE A 73 8.68 4.61 -4.58
C ILE A 73 9.23 3.43 -5.37
N PHE A 74 8.64 3.15 -6.55
CA PHE A 74 8.98 2.01 -7.40
C PHE A 74 10.11 2.30 -8.40
N ASP A 75 10.69 3.51 -8.36
CA ASP A 75 11.71 3.99 -9.28
C ASP A 75 11.36 3.74 -10.76
N CYS A 76 10.17 4.20 -11.16
CA CYS A 76 9.64 4.02 -12.51
C CYS A 76 8.98 5.29 -13.05
N ARG A 77 8.71 5.32 -14.36
CA ARG A 77 8.04 6.48 -14.98
C ARG A 77 6.52 6.40 -14.75
N PRO A 78 5.83 7.52 -14.48
CA PRO A 78 4.36 7.51 -14.34
C PRO A 78 3.62 6.90 -15.55
N ALA A 79 4.17 7.04 -16.75
CA ALA A 79 3.60 6.46 -17.96
C ALA A 79 3.52 4.92 -17.93
N GLU A 80 4.36 4.24 -17.14
CA GLU A 80 4.34 2.77 -17.00
C GLU A 80 3.07 2.25 -16.31
N PHE A 81 2.38 3.10 -15.53
CA PHE A 81 1.11 2.78 -14.87
C PHE A 81 -0.07 2.80 -15.85
N PHE A 82 0.05 3.47 -17.00
CA PHE A 82 -1.03 3.66 -17.97
C PHE A 82 -0.72 2.90 -19.25
N ARG A 83 -0.95 1.58 -19.23
CA ARG A 83 -0.83 0.74 -20.43
C ARG A 83 -2.03 0.99 -21.35
N SER A 84 -1.78 1.17 -22.65
CA SER A 84 -2.86 1.30 -23.64
C SER A 84 -3.50 -0.07 -23.89
N VAL A 85 -4.74 -0.25 -23.47
CA VAL A 85 -5.52 -1.45 -23.80
C VAL A 85 -6.31 -1.17 -25.08
N LYS A 86 -5.77 -1.60 -26.23
CA LYS A 86 -6.55 -1.61 -27.48
C LYS A 86 -7.52 -2.81 -27.47
N GLY A 87 -8.81 -2.54 -27.64
CA GLY A 87 -9.78 -3.54 -28.09
C GLY A 87 -10.42 -4.48 -27.04
N LYS A 88 -10.36 -4.18 -25.74
CA LYS A 88 -11.13 -4.94 -24.72
C LYS A 88 -12.41 -4.20 -24.35
N VAL A 89 -13.48 -4.95 -24.07
CA VAL A 89 -14.76 -4.48 -23.50
C VAL A 89 -14.44 -3.50 -22.37
N ASN A 90 -15.06 -2.32 -22.30
CA ASN A 90 -14.66 -1.27 -21.35
C ASN A 90 -14.68 -1.71 -19.88
N GLU A 91 -15.39 -2.79 -19.54
CA GLU A 91 -15.58 -3.26 -18.18
C GLU A 91 -15.47 -4.79 -18.10
N ILE A 92 -14.86 -5.27 -17.01
CA ILE A 92 -14.75 -6.66 -16.60
C ILE A 92 -15.41 -6.85 -15.24
N ARG A 93 -16.00 -8.03 -15.01
CA ARG A 93 -16.49 -8.44 -13.68
C ARG A 93 -15.46 -9.34 -13.04
N LEU A 94 -15.01 -8.98 -11.84
CA LEU A 94 -13.93 -9.67 -11.15
C LEU A 94 -14.39 -10.33 -9.86
N LEU A 95 -13.80 -11.49 -9.58
CA LEU A 95 -13.79 -12.12 -8.27
C LEU A 95 -12.33 -12.24 -7.84
N SER A 96 -12.04 -11.89 -6.59
CA SER A 96 -10.71 -11.99 -6.01
C SER A 96 -10.76 -12.93 -4.81
N ARG A 97 -9.70 -13.73 -4.65
CA ARG A 97 -9.50 -14.59 -3.48
C ARG A 97 -8.09 -14.41 -2.97
N GLN A 98 -7.97 -14.31 -1.65
CA GLN A 98 -6.69 -14.30 -0.94
C GLN A 98 -6.67 -15.50 0.02
N MET A 99 -5.58 -16.25 0.00
CA MET A 99 -5.39 -17.39 0.90
C MET A 99 -3.99 -17.36 1.50
N ILE A 100 -3.89 -17.68 2.78
CA ILE A 100 -2.60 -17.93 3.43
C ILE A 100 -2.24 -19.39 3.21
N LYS A 101 -1.08 -19.65 2.61
CA LYS A 101 -0.50 -20.97 2.33
C LYS A 101 0.89 -21.06 2.93
N GLY A 102 0.96 -21.51 4.19
CA GLY A 102 2.23 -21.58 4.93
C GLY A 102 2.78 -20.18 5.17
N ASP A 103 3.93 -19.87 4.57
CA ASP A 103 4.62 -18.57 4.69
C ASP A 103 4.32 -17.63 3.52
N TYR A 104 3.35 -17.99 2.67
CA TYR A 104 2.95 -17.18 1.53
C TYR A 104 1.48 -16.79 1.58
N ILE A 105 1.16 -15.63 1.04
CA ILE A 105 -0.18 -15.22 0.67
C ILE A 105 -0.33 -15.43 -0.84
N GLN A 106 -1.31 -16.24 -1.23
CA GLN A 106 -1.68 -16.44 -2.62
C GLN A 106 -2.90 -15.58 -2.97
N TYR A 107 -2.72 -14.73 -3.98
CA TYR A 107 -3.77 -13.92 -4.59
C TYR A 107 -4.20 -14.57 -5.90
N GLU A 108 -5.49 -14.80 -6.06
CA GLU A 108 -6.10 -15.27 -7.29
C GLU A 108 -7.18 -14.28 -7.72
N VAL A 109 -7.16 -13.89 -9.00
CA VAL A 109 -8.17 -13.00 -9.56
C VAL A 109 -8.77 -13.64 -10.80
N PHE A 110 -10.09 -13.69 -10.80
CA PHE A 110 -10.89 -14.34 -11.82
C PHE A 110 -11.78 -13.34 -12.54
N GLY A 111 -11.90 -13.50 -13.86
CA GLY A 111 -12.89 -12.83 -14.69
C GLY A 111 -14.18 -13.65 -14.75
N LEU A 112 -15.32 -12.99 -14.58
CA LEU A 112 -16.64 -13.58 -14.76
C LEU A 112 -17.18 -13.18 -16.14
N ARG A 113 -17.33 -14.16 -17.02
CA ARG A 113 -17.91 -13.96 -18.37
C ARG A 113 -19.43 -13.87 -18.32
N GLU A 114 -20.05 -13.46 -19.43
CA GLU A 114 -21.51 -13.27 -19.52
C GLU A 114 -22.30 -14.57 -19.31
N ASP A 115 -21.73 -15.70 -19.72
CA ASP A 115 -22.26 -17.06 -19.51
C ASP A 115 -22.08 -17.57 -18.07
N ASN A 116 -21.52 -16.75 -17.17
CA ASN A 116 -21.10 -17.08 -15.80
C ASN A 116 -19.97 -18.10 -15.71
N SER A 117 -19.25 -18.37 -16.81
CA SER A 117 -17.97 -19.07 -16.71
C SER A 117 -16.93 -18.19 -16.01
N ILE A 118 -16.06 -18.83 -15.26
CA ILE A 118 -15.02 -18.20 -14.46
C ILE A 118 -13.67 -18.53 -15.12
N GLU A 119 -12.88 -17.49 -15.38
CA GLU A 119 -11.55 -17.60 -15.98
C GLU A 119 -10.52 -17.01 -15.01
N LEU A 120 -9.48 -17.77 -14.67
CA LEU A 120 -8.36 -17.24 -13.89
C LEU A 120 -7.58 -16.24 -14.76
N LEU A 121 -7.52 -14.98 -14.33
CA LEU A 121 -6.78 -13.92 -15.04
C LEU A 121 -5.33 -13.87 -14.59
N TYR A 122 -5.09 -13.93 -13.28
CA TYR A 122 -3.75 -14.04 -12.72
C TYR A 122 -3.75 -14.68 -11.34
N MET A 123 -2.57 -15.19 -10.99
CA MET A 123 -2.24 -15.69 -9.66
C MET A 123 -0.85 -15.17 -9.27
N ILE A 124 -0.73 -14.59 -8.07
CA ILE A 124 0.54 -14.10 -7.52
C ILE A 124 0.71 -14.66 -6.11
N ASN A 125 1.94 -15.06 -5.78
CA ASN A 125 2.33 -15.38 -4.41
C ASN A 125 3.19 -14.25 -3.85
N GLU A 126 2.92 -13.87 -2.60
CA GLU A 126 3.68 -12.91 -1.80
C GLU A 126 4.14 -13.61 -0.52
N GLU A 127 5.33 -13.33 -0.01
CA GLU A 127 5.70 -13.76 1.35
C GLU A 127 4.79 -13.09 2.37
N ASP A 128 4.35 -13.83 3.40
CA ASP A 128 3.46 -13.29 4.43
C ASP A 128 4.14 -12.11 5.16
N PRO A 129 3.63 -10.87 5.02
CA PRO A 129 4.23 -9.70 5.63
C PRO A 129 4.32 -9.79 7.16
N LEU A 130 3.43 -10.58 7.79
CA LEU A 130 3.42 -10.79 9.24
C LEU A 130 4.59 -11.67 9.72
N LYS A 131 5.18 -12.46 8.82
CA LYS A 131 6.30 -13.36 9.10
C LYS A 131 7.64 -12.81 8.62
N LYS A 132 7.65 -11.56 8.13
CA LYS A 132 8.82 -10.91 7.50
C LYS A 132 10.00 -10.72 8.46
N TYR A 133 9.75 -10.62 9.77
CA TYR A 133 10.78 -10.35 10.77
C TYR A 133 10.55 -11.16 12.04
N THR A 134 11.64 -11.66 12.62
CA THR A 134 11.68 -12.19 13.99
C THR A 134 11.49 -11.09 15.03
N GLU A 135 11.10 -11.43 16.26
CA GLU A 135 10.93 -10.45 17.35
C GLU A 135 12.21 -9.64 17.62
N HIS A 136 13.37 -10.29 17.54
CA HIS A 136 14.66 -9.62 17.70
C HIS A 136 14.90 -8.59 16.59
N GLU A 137 14.67 -8.97 15.33
CA GLU A 137 14.80 -8.05 14.20
C GLU A 137 13.83 -6.88 14.32
N GLN A 138 12.57 -7.13 14.68
CA GLN A 138 11.59 -6.06 14.91
C GLN A 138 12.08 -5.06 15.95
N SER A 139 12.64 -5.53 17.07
CA SER A 139 13.19 -4.66 18.12
C SER A 139 14.35 -3.80 17.60
N VAL A 140 15.28 -4.40 16.85
CA VAL A 140 16.44 -3.70 16.27
C VAL A 140 15.99 -2.65 15.24
N LEU A 141 15.12 -3.03 14.30
CA LEU A 141 14.64 -2.15 13.24
C LEU A 141 13.80 -1.00 13.82
N LEU A 142 12.95 -1.27 14.81
CA LEU A 142 12.19 -0.25 15.52
C LEU A 142 13.11 0.76 16.21
N LYS A 143 14.13 0.28 16.95
CA LYS A 143 15.10 1.15 17.62
C LYS A 143 15.85 2.03 16.62
N LEU A 144 16.25 1.47 15.48
CA LEU A 144 16.91 2.23 14.42
C LEU A 144 15.99 3.32 13.86
N SER A 145 14.73 2.98 13.55
CA SER A 145 13.74 3.96 13.12
C SER A 145 13.46 5.04 14.16
N GLN A 146 13.48 4.70 15.45
CA GLN A 146 13.35 5.68 16.54
C GLN A 146 14.52 6.67 16.53
N THR A 147 15.75 6.17 16.42
CA THR A 147 16.95 7.01 16.33
C THR A 147 16.86 7.98 15.16
N GLU A 148 16.50 7.51 13.96
CA GLU A 148 16.46 8.39 12.79
C GLU A 148 15.34 9.42 12.85
N VAL A 149 14.13 9.05 13.28
CA VAL A 149 13.03 10.00 13.43
C VAL A 149 13.32 11.02 14.53
N ALA A 150 13.93 10.62 15.64
CA ALA A 150 14.38 11.54 16.69
C ALA A 150 15.45 12.51 16.16
N GLY A 151 16.36 12.04 15.31
CA GLY A 151 17.32 12.88 14.60
C GLY A 151 16.63 13.97 13.78
N LEU A 152 15.65 13.60 12.95
CA LEU A 152 14.87 14.56 12.15
C LEU A 152 14.16 15.62 13.03
N LEU A 153 13.61 15.20 14.17
CA LEU A 153 12.99 16.13 15.13
C LEU A 153 14.01 17.10 15.72
N SER A 154 15.17 16.59 16.15
CA SER A 154 16.23 17.41 16.76
C SER A 154 16.80 18.47 15.80
N GLU A 155 16.79 18.17 14.51
CA GLU A 155 17.27 19.05 13.44
C GLU A 155 16.20 19.99 12.89
N ARG A 156 15.03 20.07 13.54
CA ARG A 156 13.93 20.95 13.13
C ARG A 156 13.43 20.66 11.71
N TYR A 157 13.56 19.41 11.24
CA TYR A 157 13.16 19.00 9.89
C TYR A 157 11.68 19.30 9.56
N PHE A 158 10.84 19.33 10.60
CA PHE A 158 9.41 19.57 10.54
C PHE A 158 8.99 21.02 10.88
N GLU A 159 9.94 21.91 11.20
CA GLU A 159 9.67 23.30 11.59
C GLU A 159 9.22 24.09 10.36
N GLY A 160 8.00 24.65 10.41
CA GLY A 160 7.44 25.48 9.34
C GLY A 160 7.11 24.77 8.02
N VAL A 161 7.31 23.45 7.92
CA VAL A 161 7.13 22.70 6.65
C VAL A 161 6.35 21.41 6.87
N GLU A 162 5.33 21.21 6.04
CA GLU A 162 4.57 19.96 5.98
C GLU A 162 5.36 18.87 5.24
N ARG A 163 5.50 17.70 5.85
CA ARG A 163 6.22 16.55 5.30
C ARG A 163 5.28 15.37 5.05
N SER A 164 5.35 14.79 3.86
CA SER A 164 4.67 13.53 3.54
C SER A 164 5.39 12.32 4.16
N PRO A 165 4.68 11.21 4.40
CA PRO A 165 5.28 9.95 4.84
C PRO A 165 6.48 9.51 3.99
N PHE A 166 6.36 9.61 2.66
CA PHE A 166 7.43 9.22 1.75
C PHE A 166 8.69 10.08 1.91
N GLU A 167 8.53 11.40 2.11
CA GLU A 167 9.68 12.30 2.36
C GLU A 167 10.39 11.97 3.67
N ILE A 168 9.61 11.69 4.73
CA ILE A 168 10.16 11.31 6.04
C ILE A 168 10.90 9.98 5.93
N PHE A 169 10.25 8.96 5.34
CA PHE A 169 10.86 7.64 5.14
C PHE A 169 12.15 7.74 4.31
N ARG A 170 12.13 8.51 3.22
CA ARG A 170 13.30 8.69 2.35
C ARG A 170 14.45 9.35 3.10
N GLU A 171 14.19 10.36 3.92
CA GLU A 171 15.25 11.03 4.69
C GLU A 171 15.79 10.11 5.80
N CYS A 172 14.93 9.38 6.51
CA CYS A 172 15.39 8.34 7.46
C CYS A 172 16.26 7.29 6.75
N ARG A 173 15.83 6.78 5.58
CA ARG A 173 16.56 5.78 4.81
C ARG A 173 17.90 6.31 4.27
N LYS A 174 17.99 7.60 3.96
CA LYS A 174 19.25 8.25 3.57
C LYS A 174 20.27 8.25 4.71
N ARG A 175 19.82 8.32 5.96
CA ARG A 175 20.66 8.31 7.17
C ARG A 175 20.99 6.90 7.67
N GLY A 176 19.95 6.10 7.91
CA GLY A 176 20.05 4.76 8.49
C GLY A 176 20.20 3.62 7.47
N GLY A 177 20.24 3.93 6.17
CA GLY A 177 20.44 2.95 5.10
C GLY A 177 19.25 2.00 4.89
N LEU A 178 19.53 0.85 4.26
CA LEU A 178 18.52 -0.13 3.81
C LEU A 178 17.76 -0.86 4.94
N LEU A 179 18.24 -0.72 6.17
CA LEU A 179 17.60 -1.27 7.37
C LEU A 179 16.40 -0.43 7.81
N ILE A 180 16.24 0.80 7.31
CA ILE A 180 15.04 1.59 7.55
C ILE A 180 13.88 1.00 6.72
N LYS A 181 12.83 0.55 7.41
CA LYS A 181 11.61 0.01 6.82
C LYS A 181 10.41 0.91 7.11
N ALA A 182 9.42 0.89 6.24
CA ALA A 182 8.36 1.89 6.23
C ALA A 182 7.37 1.69 7.39
N ASP A 183 7.09 0.43 7.72
CA ASP A 183 6.29 0.00 8.87
C ASP A 183 6.83 0.52 10.21
N PHE A 184 8.13 0.37 10.49
CA PHE A 184 8.73 0.87 11.73
C PHE A 184 8.77 2.39 11.78
N VAL A 185 9.03 3.07 10.65
CA VAL A 185 8.91 4.55 10.60
C VAL A 185 7.48 4.99 10.88
N ALA A 186 6.48 4.32 10.31
CA ALA A 186 5.07 4.60 10.56
C ALA A 186 4.70 4.41 12.04
N GLN A 187 5.18 3.33 12.65
CA GLN A 187 4.99 3.04 14.08
C GLN A 187 5.59 4.13 14.96
N VAL A 188 6.82 4.55 14.68
CA VAL A 188 7.50 5.61 15.46
C VAL A 188 6.78 6.94 15.32
N LEU A 189 6.39 7.34 14.10
CA LEU A 189 5.62 8.55 13.89
C LEU A 189 4.29 8.51 14.65
N ASN A 190 3.60 7.36 14.66
CA ASN A 190 2.37 7.20 15.41
C ASN A 190 2.58 7.38 16.92
N ASN A 191 3.70 6.89 17.47
CA ASN A 191 4.04 7.08 18.88
C ASN A 191 4.22 8.57 19.24
N TYR A 192 4.72 9.40 18.33
CA TYR A 192 4.81 10.86 18.54
C TYR A 192 3.46 11.60 18.42
N LEU A 193 2.42 10.95 17.90
CA LEU A 193 1.07 11.52 17.79
C LEU A 193 0.18 11.14 18.98
N ILE A 194 0.20 9.87 19.40
CA ILE A 194 -0.74 9.32 20.39
C ILE A 194 -0.05 8.77 21.65
N GLY A 195 1.29 8.79 21.71
CA GLY A 195 2.04 8.24 22.83
C GLY A 195 2.00 9.10 24.09
N PRO A 196 2.52 8.58 25.22
CA PRO A 196 2.48 9.24 26.53
C PRO A 196 3.43 10.45 26.67
N GLY A 197 4.17 10.81 25.62
CA GLY A 197 5.09 11.94 25.60
C GLY A 197 4.45 13.24 25.11
N PRO A 198 5.19 14.36 25.15
CA PRO A 198 4.73 15.61 24.55
C PRO A 198 4.47 15.39 23.06
N GLN A 199 3.29 15.81 22.59
CA GLN A 199 3.00 15.83 21.16
C GLN A 199 3.89 16.89 20.52
N VAL A 200 4.87 16.41 19.73
CA VAL A 200 5.81 17.25 18.98
C VAL A 200 5.46 17.30 17.50
N LEU A 201 4.53 16.45 17.06
CA LEU A 201 4.05 16.38 15.69
C LEU A 201 2.52 16.45 15.66
N ARG A 202 2.00 17.08 14.61
CA ARG A 202 0.60 16.94 14.20
C ARG A 202 0.51 16.16 12.89
N LYS A 203 -0.56 15.37 12.76
CA LYS A 203 -0.94 14.68 11.51
C LYS A 203 -2.33 15.10 11.09
N TYR A 204 -2.48 15.47 9.83
CA TYR A 204 -3.78 15.80 9.25
C TYR A 204 -3.82 15.43 7.77
N LYS A 205 -5.03 15.39 7.21
CA LYS A 205 -5.27 15.05 5.82
C LYS A 205 -5.21 16.32 4.95
N HIS A 206 -4.12 16.45 4.20
CA HIS A 206 -3.99 17.44 3.13
C HIS A 206 -4.87 17.06 1.93
N LYS A 207 -5.38 18.07 1.22
CA LYS A 207 -6.29 17.89 0.07
C LYS A 207 -5.69 17.02 -1.03
N ASP A 208 -4.46 17.35 -1.44
CA ASP A 208 -3.81 16.73 -2.62
C ASP A 208 -2.72 15.68 -2.29
N ARG A 209 -2.27 15.63 -1.02
CA ARG A 209 -1.10 14.84 -0.61
C ARG A 209 -1.43 13.70 0.36
N GLY A 210 -2.72 13.54 0.71
CA GLY A 210 -3.11 12.61 1.75
C GLY A 210 -2.64 13.09 3.13
N PHE A 211 -2.24 12.18 4.00
CA PHE A 211 -1.73 12.53 5.32
C PHE A 211 -0.34 13.19 5.24
N VAL A 212 -0.18 14.29 5.97
CA VAL A 212 1.10 15.00 6.15
C VAL A 212 1.37 15.18 7.64
N TYR A 213 2.64 15.40 7.97
CA TYR A 213 3.15 15.64 9.32
C TYR A 213 3.79 17.02 9.39
N GLN A 214 3.64 17.69 10.53
CA GLN A 214 4.29 18.99 10.79
C GLN A 214 4.64 19.10 12.27
N GLY A 215 5.71 19.84 12.57
CA GLY A 215 6.09 20.17 13.95
C GLY A 215 5.03 21.04 14.62
N LEU A 216 4.85 20.83 15.92
CA LEU A 216 4.03 21.68 16.79
C LEU A 216 4.84 22.82 17.38
#